data_AF-A0A1B8GZ27-F1
#
_entry.id   AF-A0A1B8GZ27-F1
#
_cell.length_a   1.000
_cell.length_b   1.000
_cell.length_c   1.000
_cell.angle_alpha   90.00
_cell.angle_beta   90.00
_cell.angle_gamma   90.00
#
_symmetry.space_group_name_H-M   'P 1'
#
loop_
_entity.id
_entity.type
_entity.pdbx_description
1 polymer ?
#
loop_
_entity_poly.entity_id
_entity_poly.type
_entity_poly.pdbx_seq_one_letter_code
_entity_poly.pdbx_strand_id
1 'polypeptide(L)'
;MLVFNCTKAAAEFFTVTRHGKKHSPLLAPQTETVDDSGTETQPISQWLVHAVKVRRKHVLIAMHIHTRYAMVFCDLKKADKSGFLTLFTERLFNGMLFFAEEFALCDESEFRQIFAGFDMYHGDVCFCLRGDRSVQSHINDVAWQFEDTVNDVGSFPDNYGEAASFDEWANSTIRSVRQSKDYFFPDEAMFTRWFTRYSGRGNSDEAVILRSFDALRRQPLSYAESDEESHDKPLPDNVIDLAKVRAERNKR
;
A
#
# COMPACT_ATOMS: atom_id res chain seq x y z
N MET A 1 -3.66 -2.33 16.27
CA MET A 1 -4.92 -1.86 15.64
C MET A 1 -4.65 -1.26 14.26
N LEU A 2 -5.50 -1.53 13.28
CA LEU A 2 -5.47 -0.89 11.96
C LEU A 2 -6.54 0.21 11.88
N VAL A 3 -6.15 1.43 11.51
CA VAL A 3 -7.04 2.59 11.51
C VAL A 3 -7.08 3.24 10.12
N PHE A 4 -8.27 3.26 9.54
CA PHE A 4 -8.58 3.95 8.29
C PHE A 4 -9.29 5.27 8.59
N ASN A 5 -8.51 6.35 8.60
CA ASN A 5 -8.98 7.71 8.65
C ASN A 5 -9.61 8.05 7.30
N CYS A 6 -10.93 8.10 7.24
CA CYS A 6 -11.68 8.37 6.03
C CYS A 6 -11.90 9.88 5.89
N THR A 7 -11.50 10.42 4.75
CA THR A 7 -11.97 11.73 4.29
C THR A 7 -13.49 11.73 4.09
N LYS A 8 -14.11 12.90 3.90
CA LYS A 8 -15.55 12.99 3.60
C LYS A 8 -15.93 12.14 2.37
N ALA A 9 -15.13 12.19 1.31
CA ALA A 9 -15.39 11.43 0.09
C ALA A 9 -15.30 9.91 0.33
N ALA A 10 -14.31 9.43 1.09
CA ALA A 10 -14.21 8.02 1.45
C ALA A 10 -15.36 7.59 2.39
N ALA A 11 -15.73 8.42 3.35
CA ALA A 11 -16.86 8.18 4.23
C ALA A 11 -18.17 8.02 3.45
N GLU A 12 -18.40 8.86 2.44
CA GLU A 12 -19.55 8.77 1.53
C GLU A 12 -19.50 7.51 0.65
N PHE A 13 -18.31 7.09 0.21
CA PHE A 13 -18.12 5.86 -0.54
C PHE A 13 -18.49 4.62 0.30
N PHE A 14 -18.05 4.57 1.55
CA PHE A 14 -18.34 3.45 2.45
C PHE A 14 -19.74 3.47 3.06
N THR A 15 -20.49 4.56 2.88
CA THR A 15 -21.85 4.70 3.39
C THR A 15 -22.89 4.35 2.32
N VAL A 16 -23.92 3.60 2.70
CA VAL A 16 -25.13 3.41 1.88
C VAL A 16 -26.39 3.79 2.65
N THR A 17 -27.37 4.37 1.95
CA THR A 17 -28.73 4.57 2.50
C THR A 17 -29.64 3.46 1.97
N ARG A 18 -30.23 2.67 2.87
CA ARG A 18 -31.22 1.63 2.54
C ARG A 18 -32.50 1.92 3.31
N HIS A 19 -33.63 1.99 2.61
CA HIS A 19 -34.93 2.31 3.22
C HIS A 19 -34.91 3.57 4.10
N GLY A 20 -34.25 4.63 3.64
CA GLY A 20 -34.12 5.89 4.39
C GLY A 20 -33.15 5.86 5.58
N LYS A 21 -32.55 4.71 5.91
CA LYS A 21 -31.57 4.56 6.99
C LYS A 21 -30.14 4.53 6.44
N LYS A 22 -29.26 5.31 7.06
CA LYS A 22 -27.83 5.39 6.73
C LYS A 22 -27.09 4.23 7.41
N HIS A 23 -26.47 3.38 6.61
CA HIS A 23 -25.56 2.33 7.06
C HIS A 23 -24.13 2.77 6.74
N SER A 24 -23.32 2.89 7.78
CA SER A 24 -21.93 3.37 7.70
C SER A 24 -21.06 2.50 8.60
N PRO A 25 -19.88 2.06 8.14
CA PRO A 25 -18.95 1.35 8.99
C PRO A 25 -18.11 2.28 9.87
N LEU A 26 -18.29 3.60 9.75
CA LEU A 26 -17.49 4.57 10.48
C LEU A 26 -17.87 4.59 11.96
N LEU A 27 -16.85 4.54 12.81
CA LEU A 27 -16.89 4.64 14.25
C LEU A 27 -16.29 5.99 14.71
N ALA A 28 -16.47 6.28 16.00
CA ALA A 28 -15.72 7.34 16.63
C ALA A 28 -14.21 7.02 16.60
N PRO A 29 -13.34 8.01 16.37
CA PRO A 29 -11.90 7.87 16.53
C PRO A 29 -11.51 7.18 17.84
N GLN A 30 -10.70 6.13 17.76
CA GLN A 30 -10.17 5.40 18.93
C GLN A 30 -8.81 5.96 19.41
N THR A 31 -8.18 6.82 18.61
CA THR A 31 -6.95 7.53 18.94
C THR A 31 -7.22 9.03 19.00
N GLU A 32 -6.48 9.77 19.82
CA GLU A 32 -6.63 11.23 19.90
C GLU A 32 -6.16 11.91 18.61
N THR A 33 -5.01 11.48 18.08
CA THR A 33 -4.39 12.07 16.89
C THR A 33 -4.33 11.06 15.74
N VAL A 34 -4.18 11.58 14.51
CA VAL A 34 -4.09 10.79 13.26
C VAL A 34 -2.69 10.20 13.07
N ASP A 35 -1.68 10.77 13.71
CA ASP A 35 -0.28 10.33 13.70
C ASP A 35 0.09 9.44 14.90
N ASP A 36 -0.88 8.98 15.67
CA ASP A 36 -0.65 8.04 16.77
C ASP A 36 -0.20 6.67 16.23
N SER A 37 1.05 6.31 16.51
CA SER A 37 1.66 5.04 16.13
C SER A 37 1.45 3.92 17.15
N GLY A 38 0.77 4.20 18.27
CA GLY A 38 0.67 3.29 19.41
C GLY A 38 2.01 3.07 20.11
N THR A 39 2.07 1.99 20.90
CA THR A 39 3.28 1.56 21.62
C THR A 39 3.97 0.42 20.90
N GLU A 40 5.11 -0.03 21.43
CA GLU A 40 5.80 -1.23 20.93
C GLU A 40 4.94 -2.48 21.06
N THR A 41 4.22 -2.64 22.18
CA THR A 41 3.38 -3.80 22.48
C THR A 41 1.97 -3.69 21.90
N GLN A 42 1.52 -2.49 21.53
CA GLN A 42 0.22 -2.22 20.92
C GLN A 42 0.40 -1.23 19.76
N PRO A 43 0.95 -1.69 18.62
CA PRO A 43 1.19 -0.83 17.48
C PRO A 43 -0.13 -0.41 16.82
N ILE A 44 -0.16 0.83 16.36
CA ILE A 44 -1.27 1.38 15.57
C ILE A 44 -0.75 1.71 14.17
N SER A 45 -1.40 1.14 13.16
CA SER A 45 -1.13 1.44 11.76
C SER A 45 -2.21 2.38 11.25
N GLN A 46 -1.85 3.65 11.07
CA GLN A 46 -2.77 4.70 10.64
C GLN A 46 -2.67 4.91 9.12
N TRP A 47 -3.81 4.94 8.46
CA TRP A 47 -3.95 5.19 7.02
C TRP A 47 -4.96 6.30 6.79
N LEU A 48 -4.69 7.20 5.84
CA LEU A 48 -5.71 8.10 5.28
C LEU A 48 -6.31 7.44 4.05
N VAL A 49 -7.64 7.38 3.97
CA VAL A 49 -8.37 6.89 2.81
C VAL A 49 -9.13 8.03 2.16
N HIS A 50 -8.91 8.19 0.87
CA HIS A 50 -9.62 9.15 0.03
C HIS A 50 -10.31 8.44 -1.13
N ALA A 51 -11.44 9.00 -1.56
CA ALA A 51 -12.16 8.55 -2.73
C ALA A 51 -12.15 9.66 -3.77
N VAL A 52 -11.71 9.33 -4.98
CA VAL A 52 -11.77 10.23 -6.15
C VAL A 52 -12.66 9.60 -7.22
N LYS A 53 -12.99 10.40 -8.23
CA LYS A 53 -13.63 9.90 -9.45
C LYS A 53 -12.72 10.13 -10.63
N VAL A 54 -12.29 9.05 -11.27
CA VAL A 54 -11.52 9.08 -12.52
C VAL A 54 -12.43 8.50 -13.60
N ARG A 55 -12.58 9.19 -14.74
CA ARG A 55 -13.48 8.78 -15.86
C ARG A 55 -14.85 8.24 -15.38
N ARG A 56 -15.45 8.91 -14.39
CA ARG A 56 -16.74 8.58 -13.72
C ARG A 56 -16.77 7.32 -12.86
N LYS A 57 -15.67 6.56 -12.74
CA LYS A 57 -15.52 5.44 -11.81
C LYS A 57 -14.94 5.92 -10.48
N HIS A 58 -15.34 5.27 -9.39
CA HIS A 58 -14.74 5.51 -8.08
C HIS A 58 -13.38 4.82 -7.98
N VAL A 59 -12.40 5.53 -7.46
CA VAL A 59 -11.08 5.01 -7.10
C VAL A 59 -10.82 5.38 -5.66
N LEU A 60 -10.42 4.39 -4.85
CA LEU A 60 -9.95 4.63 -3.49
C LEU A 60 -8.43 4.71 -3.47
N ILE A 61 -7.89 5.63 -2.69
CA ILE A 61 -6.46 5.74 -2.43
C ILE A 61 -6.28 5.64 -0.91
N ALA A 62 -5.53 4.64 -0.47
CA ALA A 62 -5.12 4.50 0.92
C ALA A 62 -3.65 4.90 1.03
N MET A 63 -3.31 5.78 1.97
CA MET A 63 -1.94 6.22 2.20
C MET A 63 -1.57 6.11 3.67
N HIS A 64 -0.46 5.45 3.97
CA HIS A 64 0.04 5.31 5.33
C HIS A 64 0.50 6.67 5.88
N ILE A 65 0.08 7.01 7.11
CA ILE A 65 0.26 8.35 7.69
C ILE A 65 1.73 8.70 7.93
N HIS A 66 2.62 7.74 8.18
CA HIS A 66 4.01 8.08 8.50
C HIS A 66 4.95 7.95 7.31
N THR A 67 4.69 6.98 6.44
CA THR A 67 5.63 6.61 5.36
C THR A 67 5.16 7.10 4.00
N ARG A 68 3.95 7.69 3.92
CA ARG A 68 3.32 8.12 2.65
C ARG A 68 3.17 7.00 1.62
N TYR A 69 3.32 5.74 2.05
CA TYR A 69 3.11 4.59 1.19
C TYR A 69 1.67 4.54 0.73
N ALA A 70 1.45 4.53 -0.58
CA ALA A 70 0.14 4.64 -1.20
C ALA A 70 -0.26 3.35 -1.90
N MET A 71 -1.55 3.04 -1.87
CA MET A 71 -2.16 1.99 -2.68
C MET A 71 -3.45 2.49 -3.32
N VAL A 72 -3.66 2.19 -4.61
CA VAL A 72 -4.85 2.58 -5.38
C VAL A 72 -5.77 1.40 -5.62
N PHE A 73 -7.08 1.57 -5.44
CA PHE A 73 -8.06 0.50 -5.58
C PHE A 73 -9.18 0.93 -6.53
N CYS A 74 -9.36 0.15 -7.59
CA CYS A 74 -10.33 0.39 -8.65
C CYS A 74 -11.52 -0.56 -8.51
N ASP A 75 -12.61 -0.26 -9.21
CA ASP A 75 -13.77 -1.18 -9.36
C ASP A 75 -14.33 -1.78 -8.05
N LEU A 76 -14.08 -1.12 -6.91
CA LEU A 76 -14.68 -1.47 -5.62
C LEU A 76 -16.14 -1.06 -5.60
N LYS A 77 -16.98 -1.94 -5.05
CA LYS A 77 -18.41 -1.65 -4.89
C LYS A 77 -18.61 -0.63 -3.77
N LYS A 78 -19.55 0.28 -3.99
CA LYS A 78 -19.95 1.24 -2.95
C LYS A 78 -20.42 0.50 -1.69
N ALA A 79 -20.00 1.00 -0.53
CA ALA A 79 -20.24 0.40 0.78
C ALA A 79 -19.64 -1.02 0.99
N ASP A 80 -18.71 -1.45 0.13
CA ASP A 80 -18.00 -2.73 0.30
C ASP A 80 -16.74 -2.56 1.15
N LYS A 81 -16.93 -2.42 2.47
CA LYS A 81 -15.82 -2.37 3.43
C LYS A 81 -15.00 -3.67 3.40
N SER A 82 -15.66 -4.82 3.33
CA SER A 82 -14.98 -6.12 3.43
C SER A 82 -14.10 -6.37 2.21
N GLY A 83 -14.62 -6.12 1.00
CA GLY A 83 -13.83 -6.21 -0.23
C GLY A 83 -12.63 -5.27 -0.23
N PHE A 84 -12.79 -4.03 0.25
CA PHE A 84 -11.66 -3.12 0.43
C PHE A 84 -10.61 -3.67 1.40
N LEU A 85 -11.02 -4.21 2.57
CA LEU A 85 -10.09 -4.73 3.56
C LEU A 85 -9.33 -5.96 3.07
N THR A 86 -10.01 -6.92 2.46
CA THR A 86 -9.36 -8.10 1.88
C THR A 86 -8.31 -7.67 0.87
N LEU A 87 -8.68 -6.81 -0.09
CA LEU A 87 -7.78 -6.37 -1.14
C LEU A 87 -6.62 -5.52 -0.60
N PHE A 88 -6.89 -4.64 0.36
CA PHE A 88 -5.86 -3.84 1.03
C PHE A 88 -4.81 -4.73 1.69
N THR A 89 -5.27 -5.71 2.47
CA THR A 89 -4.40 -6.60 3.24
C THR A 89 -3.56 -7.48 2.32
N GLU A 90 -4.19 -8.12 1.33
CA GLU A 90 -3.49 -8.94 0.32
C GLU A 90 -2.41 -8.13 -0.40
N ARG A 91 -2.73 -6.93 -0.89
CA ARG A 91 -1.77 -6.12 -1.66
C ARG A 91 -0.65 -5.55 -0.81
N LEU A 92 -0.95 -5.15 0.43
CA LEU A 92 0.08 -4.71 1.36
C LEU A 92 1.09 -5.83 1.59
N PHE A 93 0.62 -7.04 1.89
CA PHE A 93 1.50 -8.16 2.18
C PHE A 93 2.25 -8.67 0.97
N ASN A 94 1.63 -8.70 -0.21
CA ASN A 94 2.34 -9.04 -1.44
C ASN A 94 3.49 -8.04 -1.72
N GLY A 95 3.27 -6.75 -1.46
CA GLY A 95 4.32 -5.74 -1.57
C GLY A 95 5.45 -5.94 -0.54
N MET A 96 5.12 -6.27 0.72
CA MET A 96 6.14 -6.55 1.73
C MET A 96 6.90 -7.86 1.43
N LEU A 97 6.21 -8.90 0.96
CA LEU A 97 6.81 -10.17 0.56
C LEU A 97 7.80 -9.96 -0.58
N PHE A 98 7.39 -9.20 -1.60
CA PHE A 98 8.25 -8.85 -2.73
C PHE A 98 9.60 -8.30 -2.27
N PHE A 99 9.62 -7.31 -1.37
CA PHE A 99 10.88 -6.76 -0.85
C PHE A 99 11.65 -7.74 0.05
N ALA A 100 10.96 -8.53 0.85
CA ALA A 100 11.61 -9.53 1.70
C ALA A 100 12.36 -10.60 0.88
N GLU A 101 11.75 -11.04 -0.23
CA GLU A 101 12.35 -11.96 -1.20
C GLU A 101 13.47 -11.30 -2.01
N GLU A 102 13.22 -10.11 -2.58
CA GLU A 102 14.20 -9.35 -3.38
C GLU A 102 15.49 -9.07 -2.59
N PHE A 103 15.36 -8.82 -1.28
CA PHE A 103 16.51 -8.53 -0.41
C PHE A 103 17.04 -9.77 0.31
N ALA A 104 16.47 -10.95 0.05
CA ALA A 104 16.81 -12.22 0.68
C ALA A 104 16.90 -12.13 2.22
N LEU A 105 15.96 -11.40 2.85
CA LEU A 105 15.98 -11.11 4.28
C LEU A 105 15.40 -12.23 5.14
N CYS A 106 14.48 -13.00 4.57
CA CYS A 106 13.85 -14.11 5.25
C CYS A 106 13.37 -15.18 4.26
N ASP A 107 13.24 -16.41 4.75
CA ASP A 107 12.57 -17.47 3.99
C ASP A 107 11.03 -17.38 4.11
N GLU A 108 10.32 -18.25 3.39
CA GLU A 108 8.86 -18.29 3.40
C GLU A 108 8.28 -18.57 4.80
N SER A 109 8.94 -19.43 5.58
CA SER A 109 8.50 -19.80 6.93
C SER A 109 8.62 -18.62 7.88
N GLU A 110 9.75 -17.92 7.84
CA GLU A 110 9.98 -16.69 8.58
C GLU A 110 8.97 -15.62 8.17
N PHE A 111 8.75 -15.39 6.87
CA PHE A 111 7.79 -14.38 6.40
C PHE A 111 6.37 -14.66 6.91
N ARG A 112 5.93 -15.93 6.94
CA ARG A 112 4.64 -16.33 7.52
C ARG A 112 4.53 -15.98 9.00
N GLN A 113 5.62 -16.04 9.76
CA GLN A 113 5.63 -15.62 11.17
C GLN A 113 5.51 -14.09 11.29
N ILE A 114 6.18 -13.33 10.42
CA ILE A 114 6.05 -11.86 10.38
C ILE A 114 4.60 -11.46 10.08
N PHE A 115 3.97 -12.12 9.11
CA PHE A 115 2.55 -11.95 8.79
C PHE A 115 1.65 -12.25 10.00
N ALA A 116 1.86 -13.37 10.68
CA ALA A 116 1.08 -13.74 11.86
C ALA A 116 1.23 -12.70 12.98
N GLY A 117 2.43 -12.13 13.15
CA GLY A 117 2.67 -11.01 14.07
C GLY A 117 1.84 -9.78 13.71
N PHE A 118 1.79 -9.39 12.43
CA PHE A 118 0.92 -8.30 11.99
C PHE A 118 -0.55 -8.57 12.30
N ASP A 119 -1.06 -9.75 11.92
CA ASP A 119 -2.48 -10.09 12.11
C ASP A 119 -2.87 -10.07 13.60
N MET A 120 -2.00 -10.60 14.47
CA MET A 120 -2.18 -10.57 15.92
C MET A 120 -2.33 -9.14 16.47
N TYR A 121 -1.53 -8.18 15.98
CA TYR A 121 -1.62 -6.79 16.44
C TYR A 121 -2.75 -5.99 15.78
N HIS A 122 -3.19 -6.39 14.59
CA HIS A 122 -4.07 -5.60 13.73
C HIS A 122 -5.46 -6.21 13.48
N GLY A 123 -5.84 -7.27 14.21
CA GLY A 123 -7.18 -7.86 14.17
C GLY A 123 -8.32 -6.86 14.47
N ASP A 124 -8.04 -5.83 15.27
CA ASP A 124 -8.96 -4.71 15.46
C ASP A 124 -8.83 -3.67 14.34
N VAL A 125 -9.91 -3.45 13.60
CA VAL A 125 -9.99 -2.52 12.46
C VAL A 125 -11.01 -1.41 12.69
N CYS A 126 -10.55 -0.16 12.64
CA CYS A 126 -11.39 1.02 12.81
C CYS A 126 -11.45 1.87 11.53
N PHE A 127 -12.66 2.22 11.08
CA PHE A 127 -12.88 3.26 10.07
C PHE A 127 -13.44 4.47 10.79
N CYS A 128 -12.89 5.66 10.60
CA CYS A 128 -13.36 6.86 11.30
C CYS A 128 -13.32 8.10 10.40
N LEU A 129 -14.18 9.09 10.64
CA LEU A 129 -14.19 10.34 9.88
C LEU A 129 -13.09 11.28 10.40
N ARG A 130 -11.91 11.22 9.80
CA ARG A 130 -10.78 12.10 10.11
C ARG A 130 -9.97 12.37 8.85
N GLY A 131 -9.43 13.59 8.75
CA GLY A 131 -8.58 13.99 7.64
C GLY A 131 -7.21 14.44 8.15
N ASP A 132 -6.24 14.39 7.27
CA ASP A 132 -4.90 14.95 7.48
C ASP A 132 -4.51 15.73 6.23
N ARG A 133 -4.26 17.03 6.37
CA ARG A 133 -3.98 17.91 5.22
C ARG A 133 -2.64 17.61 4.55
N SER A 134 -1.66 17.15 5.32
CA SER A 134 -0.33 16.81 4.82
C SER A 134 -0.40 15.55 3.96
N VAL A 135 -1.04 14.49 4.48
CA VAL A 135 -1.26 13.24 3.75
C VAL A 135 -2.16 13.48 2.54
N GLN A 136 -3.22 14.28 2.68
CA GLN A 136 -4.13 14.59 1.57
C GLN A 136 -3.42 15.25 0.39
N SER A 137 -2.43 16.12 0.63
CA SER A 137 -1.64 16.71 -0.45
C SER A 137 -0.95 15.64 -1.29
N HIS A 138 -0.30 14.67 -0.64
CA HIS A 138 0.37 13.58 -1.33
C HIS A 138 -0.60 12.60 -2.00
N ILE A 139 -1.79 12.38 -1.41
CA ILE A 139 -2.86 11.62 -2.06
C ILE A 139 -3.31 12.31 -3.34
N ASN A 140 -3.41 13.65 -3.35
CA ASN A 140 -3.79 14.38 -4.55
C ASN A 140 -2.75 14.21 -5.67
N ASP A 141 -1.45 14.19 -5.32
CA ASP A 141 -0.38 13.91 -6.29
C ASP A 141 -0.54 12.50 -6.89
N VAL A 142 -0.78 11.49 -6.05
CA VAL A 142 -1.03 10.11 -6.51
C VAL A 142 -2.30 10.02 -7.36
N ALA A 143 -3.37 10.73 -6.98
CA ALA A 143 -4.61 10.76 -7.74
C ALA A 143 -4.39 11.35 -9.15
N TRP A 144 -3.60 12.42 -9.24
CA TRP A 144 -3.26 13.04 -10.51
C TRP A 144 -2.43 12.10 -11.39
N GLN A 145 -1.37 11.50 -10.84
CA GLN A 145 -0.55 10.50 -11.53
C GLN A 145 -1.37 9.30 -12.02
N PHE A 146 -2.30 8.83 -11.19
CA PHE A 146 -3.18 7.71 -11.52
C PHE A 146 -4.14 8.07 -12.66
N GLU A 147 -4.76 9.25 -12.59
CA GLU A 147 -5.66 9.74 -13.65
C GLU A 147 -4.93 9.89 -14.98
N ASP A 148 -3.72 10.45 -14.97
CA ASP A 148 -2.84 10.57 -16.14
C ASP A 148 -2.54 9.19 -16.74
N THR A 149 -2.10 8.24 -15.91
CA THR A 149 -1.82 6.85 -16.34
C THR A 149 -3.05 6.18 -16.98
N VAL A 150 -4.24 6.33 -16.38
CA VAL A 150 -5.49 5.77 -16.92
C VAL A 150 -5.90 6.44 -18.23
N ASN A 151 -5.60 7.72 -18.41
CA ASN A 151 -5.87 8.43 -19.65
C ASN A 151 -4.93 7.98 -20.76
N ASP A 152 -3.65 7.77 -20.46
CA ASP A 152 -2.64 7.32 -21.42
C ASP A 152 -2.85 5.86 -21.85
N VAL A 153 -3.05 4.95 -20.89
CA VAL A 153 -3.29 3.52 -21.17
C VAL A 153 -4.69 3.29 -21.77
N GLY A 154 -5.65 4.16 -21.44
CA GLY A 154 -7.03 4.08 -21.93
C GLY A 154 -7.95 3.12 -21.15
N SER A 155 -7.43 2.38 -20.18
CA SER A 155 -8.18 1.48 -19.29
C SER A 155 -7.80 1.66 -17.81
N PHE A 156 -8.66 1.18 -16.91
CA PHE A 156 -8.31 1.06 -15.50
C PHE A 156 -7.46 -0.20 -15.30
N PRO A 157 -6.49 -0.19 -14.36
CA PRO A 157 -5.76 -1.38 -14.02
C PRO A 157 -6.67 -2.41 -13.34
N ASP A 158 -6.34 -3.68 -13.48
CA ASP A 158 -6.83 -4.70 -12.56
C ASP A 158 -6.42 -4.36 -11.11
N ASN A 159 -7.14 -4.91 -10.14
CA ASN A 159 -6.83 -4.70 -8.72
C ASN A 159 -5.65 -5.53 -8.21
N TYR A 160 -4.93 -6.21 -9.10
CA TYR A 160 -3.89 -7.16 -8.73
C TYR A 160 -2.55 -6.70 -9.30
N GLY A 161 -2.06 -7.32 -10.38
CA GLY A 161 -0.72 -7.09 -10.91
C GLY A 161 -0.55 -5.66 -11.45
N GLU A 162 -1.53 -5.14 -12.18
CA GLU A 162 -1.43 -3.83 -12.81
C GLU A 162 -1.48 -2.71 -11.76
N ALA A 163 -2.42 -2.78 -10.81
CA ALA A 163 -2.46 -1.81 -9.72
C ALA A 163 -1.26 -1.94 -8.78
N ALA A 164 -0.77 -3.16 -8.48
CA ALA A 164 0.45 -3.34 -7.68
C ALA A 164 1.68 -2.71 -8.36
N SER A 165 1.78 -2.82 -9.68
CA SER A 165 2.85 -2.17 -10.46
C SER A 165 2.75 -0.64 -10.44
N PHE A 166 1.54 -0.09 -10.41
CA PHE A 166 1.33 1.35 -10.21
C PHE A 166 1.74 1.78 -8.80
N ASP A 167 1.29 1.06 -7.77
CA ASP A 167 1.62 1.36 -6.37
C ASP A 167 3.13 1.38 -6.16
N GLU A 168 3.83 0.37 -6.67
CA GLU A 168 5.29 0.28 -6.58
C GLU A 168 5.95 1.53 -7.17
N TRP A 169 5.58 1.90 -8.40
CA TRP A 169 6.12 3.09 -9.05
C TRP A 169 5.79 4.38 -8.28
N ALA A 170 4.55 4.52 -7.78
CA ALA A 170 4.14 5.68 -7.01
C ALA A 170 4.89 5.78 -5.65
N ASN A 171 5.33 4.64 -5.11
CA ASN A 171 6.08 4.52 -3.86
C ASN A 171 7.60 4.53 -4.04
N SER A 172 8.10 4.32 -5.26
CA SER A 172 9.50 4.53 -5.63
C SER A 172 9.79 5.99 -6.00
N THR A 173 8.80 6.87 -5.90
CA THR A 173 8.94 8.32 -6.13
C THR A 173 9.20 9.05 -4.82
N ILE A 174 10.26 9.85 -4.79
CA ILE A 174 10.68 10.62 -3.61
C ILE A 174 9.55 11.55 -3.11
N ARG A 175 9.38 11.61 -1.79
CA ARG A 175 8.47 12.53 -1.12
C ARG A 175 9.20 13.33 -0.04
N SER A 176 8.62 14.48 0.31
CA SER A 176 9.05 15.31 1.44
C SER A 176 7.84 15.75 2.24
N VAL A 177 7.95 15.77 3.56
CA VAL A 177 6.93 16.35 4.44
C VAL A 177 7.48 17.64 5.03
N ARG A 178 6.64 18.67 5.20
CA ARG A 178 7.07 20.01 5.67
C ARG A 178 7.88 20.00 6.98
N GLN A 179 7.66 19.00 7.82
CA GLN A 179 8.32 18.85 9.13
C GLN A 179 9.70 18.17 9.03
N SER A 180 10.03 17.55 7.89
CA SER A 180 11.34 16.95 7.60
C SER A 180 12.08 17.80 6.58
N LYS A 181 13.40 17.97 6.76
CA LYS A 181 14.26 18.54 5.72
C LYS A 181 14.67 17.50 4.69
N ASP A 182 14.59 16.23 5.06
CA ASP A 182 15.06 15.12 4.25
C ASP A 182 13.94 14.57 3.39
N TYR A 183 14.31 14.30 2.14
CA TYR A 183 13.54 13.53 1.20
C TYR A 183 13.62 12.04 1.55
N PHE A 184 12.55 11.31 1.31
CA PHE A 184 12.52 9.86 1.54
C PHE A 184 11.69 9.15 0.46
N PHE A 185 11.96 7.86 0.29
CA PHE A 185 11.15 6.99 -0.55
C PHE A 185 10.09 6.27 0.29
N PRO A 186 8.79 6.35 -0.09
CA PRO A 186 7.72 5.69 0.63
C PRO A 186 7.85 4.17 0.78
N ASP A 187 8.33 3.47 -0.26
CA ASP A 187 8.55 2.03 -0.25
C ASP A 187 9.55 1.60 0.83
N GLU A 188 10.71 2.23 0.88
CA GLU A 188 11.77 2.00 1.84
C GLU A 188 11.34 2.37 3.25
N ALA A 189 10.71 3.53 3.42
CA ALA A 189 10.20 3.94 4.73
C ALA A 189 9.14 2.96 5.26
N MET A 190 8.28 2.43 4.38
CA MET A 190 7.26 1.46 4.75
C MET A 190 7.86 0.10 5.09
N PHE A 191 8.67 -0.45 4.19
CA PHE A 191 9.24 -1.77 4.38
C PHE A 191 10.17 -1.82 5.58
N THR A 192 11.05 -0.83 5.75
CA THR A 192 11.94 -0.73 6.93
C THR A 192 11.11 -0.70 8.21
N ARG A 193 10.09 0.18 8.29
CA ARG A 193 9.24 0.28 9.48
C ARG A 193 8.47 -1.01 9.75
N TRP A 194 7.90 -1.63 8.71
CA TRP A 194 7.10 -2.85 8.82
C TRP A 194 7.98 -4.02 9.24
N PHE A 195 9.07 -4.25 8.54
CA PHE A 195 9.97 -5.38 8.78
C PHE A 195 10.62 -5.31 10.17
N THR A 196 11.15 -4.15 10.55
CA THR A 196 11.70 -3.91 11.90
C THR A 196 10.68 -4.20 13.00
N ARG A 197 9.41 -3.84 12.78
CA ARG A 197 8.36 -3.99 13.79
C ARG A 197 7.92 -5.45 13.98
N TYR A 198 7.74 -6.18 12.88
CA TYR A 198 7.06 -7.49 12.93
C TYR A 198 8.01 -8.67 12.80
N SER A 199 9.27 -8.48 12.39
CA SER A 199 10.25 -9.58 12.28
C SER A 199 10.72 -10.15 13.62
N GLY A 200 10.49 -9.42 14.73
CA GLY A 200 11.08 -9.76 16.03
C GLY A 200 12.60 -9.51 16.10
N ARG A 201 13.21 -9.02 15.02
CA ARG A 201 14.66 -8.72 14.93
C ARG A 201 14.98 -7.26 15.26
N GLY A 202 13.96 -6.42 15.38
CA GLY A 202 14.12 -4.98 15.64
C GLY A 202 14.96 -4.33 14.53
N ASN A 203 15.89 -3.47 14.89
CA ASN A 203 16.68 -2.68 13.93
C ASN A 203 17.91 -3.42 13.37
N SER A 204 18.08 -4.74 13.64
CA SER A 204 19.29 -5.46 13.21
C SER A 204 19.50 -5.45 11.70
N ASP A 205 18.39 -5.45 10.95
CA ASP A 205 18.39 -5.61 9.50
C ASP A 205 18.24 -4.26 8.78
N GLU A 206 18.05 -3.15 9.50
CA GLU A 206 17.82 -1.82 8.93
C GLU A 206 18.94 -1.41 7.97
N ALA A 207 20.20 -1.56 8.37
CA ALA A 207 21.33 -1.21 7.51
C ALA A 207 21.42 -2.10 6.25
N VAL A 208 20.94 -3.34 6.32
CA VAL A 208 20.87 -4.24 5.14
C VAL A 208 19.75 -3.76 4.23
N ILE A 209 18.55 -3.52 4.77
CA ILE A 209 17.39 -3.01 4.04
C ILE A 209 17.74 -1.73 3.27
N LEU A 210 18.34 -0.75 3.94
CA LEU A 210 18.71 0.53 3.33
C LEU A 210 19.72 0.35 2.18
N ARG A 211 20.71 -0.53 2.35
CA ARG A 211 21.67 -0.85 1.28
C ARG A 211 21.01 -1.57 0.11
N SER A 212 20.07 -2.47 0.38
CA SER A 212 19.36 -3.21 -0.67
C SER A 212 18.45 -2.31 -1.49
N PHE A 213 17.75 -1.36 -0.87
CA PHE A 213 16.99 -0.33 -1.59
C PHE A 213 17.87 0.60 -2.43
N ASP A 214 19.02 1.02 -1.89
CA ASP A 214 20.01 1.81 -2.64
C ASP A 214 20.55 1.02 -3.85
N ALA A 215 20.82 -0.28 -3.69
CA ALA A 215 21.21 -1.15 -4.78
C ALA A 215 20.09 -1.32 -5.83
N LEU A 216 18.86 -1.58 -5.39
CA LEU A 216 17.68 -1.72 -6.26
C LEU A 216 17.47 -0.50 -7.16
N ARG A 217 17.64 0.71 -6.61
CA ARG A 217 17.49 1.96 -7.38
C ARG A 217 18.68 2.29 -8.27
N ARG A 218 19.86 1.74 -7.97
CA ARG A 218 21.06 1.88 -8.81
C ARG A 218 21.14 0.83 -9.91
N GLN A 219 20.30 -0.20 -9.87
CA GLN A 219 20.19 -1.10 -11.01
C GLN A 219 19.85 -0.24 -12.23
N PRO A 220 20.68 -0.28 -13.30
CA PRO A 220 20.32 0.40 -14.52
C PRO A 220 18.95 -0.10 -14.94
N LEU A 221 18.12 0.78 -15.51
CA LEU A 221 16.97 0.36 -16.31
C LEU A 221 17.52 -0.49 -17.46
N SER A 222 17.83 -1.76 -17.19
CA SER A 222 18.22 -2.69 -18.21
C SER A 222 16.96 -2.85 -19.03
N TYR A 223 17.00 -2.35 -20.26
CA TYR A 223 16.17 -2.92 -21.30
C TYR A 223 16.53 -4.40 -21.30
N ALA A 224 15.71 -5.21 -20.62
CA ALA A 224 15.82 -6.65 -20.72
C ALA A 224 15.44 -6.96 -22.17
N GLU A 225 16.46 -7.05 -23.02
CA GLU A 225 16.46 -8.04 -24.08
C GLU A 225 15.97 -9.34 -23.43
N SER A 226 14.92 -9.89 -24.02
CA SER A 226 14.26 -11.09 -23.56
C SER A 226 15.22 -12.26 -23.64
N ASP A 227 16.00 -12.49 -22.59
CA ASP A 227 16.63 -13.78 -22.36
C ASP A 227 15.58 -14.67 -21.70
N GLU A 228 15.00 -15.53 -22.53
CA GLU A 228 14.16 -16.66 -22.14
C GLU A 228 14.97 -17.63 -21.28
N GLU A 229 15.07 -17.39 -19.98
CA GLU A 229 15.40 -18.46 -19.02
C GLU A 229 14.18 -18.82 -18.19
N SER A 230 13.53 -19.90 -18.62
CA SER A 230 12.39 -20.53 -17.96
C SER A 230 12.82 -21.18 -16.65
N HIS A 231 12.63 -20.48 -15.52
CA HIS A 231 12.51 -21.16 -14.24
C HIS A 231 11.05 -21.58 -14.02
N ASP A 232 10.78 -22.79 -14.49
CA ASP A 232 9.51 -23.49 -14.35
C ASP A 232 9.39 -24.03 -12.91
N LYS A 233 8.90 -23.18 -12.00
CA LYS A 233 8.25 -23.63 -10.77
C LYS A 233 6.86 -23.02 -10.75
N PRO A 234 5.79 -23.84 -10.67
CA PRO A 234 4.44 -23.31 -10.66
C PRO A 234 4.24 -22.51 -9.36
N LEU A 235 4.02 -21.21 -9.53
CA LEU A 235 3.46 -20.36 -8.50
C LEU A 235 2.05 -20.89 -8.16
N PRO A 236 1.62 -20.84 -6.90
CA PRO A 236 0.23 -21.11 -6.55
C PRO A 236 -0.71 -20.21 -7.38
N ASP A 237 -1.87 -20.72 -7.80
CA ASP A 237 -2.84 -20.07 -8.72
C ASP A 237 -3.30 -18.64 -8.31
N ASN A 238 -2.94 -18.18 -7.11
CA ASN A 238 -3.28 -16.88 -6.55
C ASN A 238 -2.08 -15.92 -6.37
N VAL A 239 -0.88 -16.27 -6.83
CA VAL A 239 0.33 -15.45 -6.69
C VAL A 239 0.74 -14.89 -8.06
N ILE A 240 0.80 -13.56 -8.16
CA ILE A 240 1.22 -12.87 -9.39
C ILE A 240 2.74 -12.64 -9.33
N ASP A 241 3.42 -13.08 -10.38
CA ASP A 241 4.83 -12.79 -10.62
C ASP A 241 5.01 -11.33 -11.04
N LEU A 242 5.36 -10.47 -10.08
CA LEU A 242 5.56 -9.04 -10.34
C LEU A 242 6.72 -8.76 -11.30
N ALA A 243 7.73 -9.64 -11.39
CA ALA A 243 8.83 -9.46 -12.33
C ALA A 243 8.35 -9.64 -13.77
N LYS A 244 7.48 -10.62 -14.03
CA LYS A 244 6.83 -10.79 -15.34
C LYS A 244 5.93 -9.61 -15.70
N VAL A 245 5.14 -9.11 -14.75
CA VAL A 245 4.27 -7.94 -14.98
C VAL A 245 5.08 -6.69 -15.34
N ARG A 246 6.22 -6.44 -14.67
CA ARG A 246 7.13 -5.34 -15.02
C ARG A 246 7.71 -5.49 -16.43
N ALA A 247 8.11 -6.70 -16.82
CA ALA A 247 8.65 -6.99 -18.13
C ALA A 247 7.61 -6.76 -19.26
N GLU A 248 6.33 -7.02 -19.01
CA GLU A 248 5.25 -6.77 -19.97
C GLU A 248 4.87 -5.29 -20.07
N ARG A 249 4.89 -4.55 -18.95
CA ARG A 249 4.58 -3.11 -18.94
C ARG A 249 5.59 -2.30 -19.75
N ASN A 250 6.87 -2.64 -19.65
CA ASN A 250 7.94 -1.90 -20.33
C ASN A 250 8.06 -2.24 -21.83
N LYS A 251 7.21 -3.14 -22.36
CA LYS A 251 7.10 -3.48 -23.78
C LYS A 251 5.98 -2.72 -24.52
N ARG A 252 5.11 -1.99 -23.81
CA ARG A 252 4.02 -1.18 -24.36
C ARG A 252 4.37 0.30 -24.28
#